data_AF-A0A952V466-F1
#
_entry.id   AF-A0A952V466-F1
#
_cell.length_a   1.000
_cell.length_b   1.000
_cell.length_c   1.000
_cell.angle_alpha   90.00
_cell.angle_beta   90.00
_cell.angle_gamma   90.00
#
_symmetry.space_group_name_H-M   'P 1'
#
loop_
_entity.id
_entity.type
_entity.pdbx_description
1 polymer ?
#
loop_
_entity_poly.entity_id
_entity_poly.type
_entity_poly.pdbx_seq_one_letter_code
_entity_poly.pdbx_strand_id
1 'polypeptide(L)'
;MIVRHLIFAALALAGCHRSNEVSTTTTTSAAYTPTHEEAALWLTNARCDRAAECFDVGTDYADRAECTAVVGRSTRTTLGACRGDVNAAELETCVARIRGEPCNHPRDTLDRIAACRRLCR
;
A
#
# COMPACT_ATOMS: atom_id res chain seq x y z
N MET A 1 3.00 13.56 -71.61
CA MET A 1 4.08 13.32 -70.62
C MET A 1 3.61 13.89 -69.29
N ILE A 2 3.26 13.02 -68.35
CA ILE A 2 2.55 13.33 -67.10
C ILE A 2 3.57 13.41 -65.96
N VAL A 3 3.62 14.57 -65.32
CA VAL A 3 4.39 14.83 -64.09
C VAL A 3 3.76 14.02 -62.96
N ARG A 4 4.44 12.97 -62.49
CA ARG A 4 3.99 12.14 -61.36
C ARG A 4 4.79 12.52 -60.12
N HIS A 5 4.31 13.55 -59.43
CA HIS A 5 4.86 14.03 -58.17
C HIS A 5 4.87 12.93 -57.10
N LEU A 6 6.04 12.79 -56.48
CA LEU A 6 6.36 11.96 -55.33
C LEU A 6 5.70 12.54 -54.08
N ILE A 7 4.75 11.83 -53.46
CA ILE A 7 4.34 12.07 -52.07
C ILE A 7 4.08 10.70 -51.42
N PHE A 8 5.12 10.12 -50.82
CA PHE A 8 4.97 9.02 -49.87
C PHE A 8 4.64 9.64 -48.51
N ALA A 9 3.37 9.55 -48.10
CA ALA A 9 2.92 9.97 -46.78
C ALA A 9 3.38 8.96 -45.72
N ALA A 10 4.34 9.35 -44.89
CA ALA A 10 4.73 8.60 -43.70
C ALA A 10 3.71 8.84 -42.58
N LEU A 11 2.88 7.84 -42.29
CA LEU A 11 2.05 7.81 -41.08
C LEU A 11 2.96 7.53 -39.87
N ALA A 12 3.25 8.58 -39.08
CA ALA A 12 3.88 8.44 -37.79
C ALA A 12 2.87 7.84 -36.79
N LEU A 13 3.27 6.73 -36.16
CA LEU A 13 2.54 6.04 -35.11
C LEU A 13 2.21 7.01 -33.97
N ALA A 14 0.93 7.13 -33.67
CA ALA A 14 0.42 7.73 -32.45
C ALA A 14 0.83 6.86 -31.25
N GLY A 15 2.00 7.13 -30.68
CA GLY A 15 2.38 6.62 -29.37
C GLY A 15 1.57 7.34 -28.31
N CYS A 16 0.48 6.72 -27.83
CA CYS A 16 -0.15 7.14 -26.59
C CYS A 16 0.83 6.89 -25.44
N HIS A 17 1.61 7.91 -25.08
CA HIS A 17 2.31 7.97 -23.80
C HIS A 17 1.25 8.04 -22.71
N ARG A 18 0.94 6.89 -22.09
CA ARG A 18 0.11 6.84 -20.90
C ARG A 18 1.00 7.37 -19.76
N SER A 19 0.95 8.68 -19.55
CA SER A 19 1.52 9.32 -18.36
C SER A 19 0.94 8.59 -17.15
N ASN A 20 1.76 7.81 -16.46
CA ASN A 20 1.41 7.33 -15.14
C ASN A 20 1.53 8.55 -14.24
N GLU A 21 0.46 9.34 -14.19
CA GLU A 21 0.33 10.45 -13.27
C GLU A 21 0.37 9.80 -11.89
N VAL A 22 1.55 9.81 -11.27
CA VAL A 22 1.63 9.78 -9.81
C VAL A 22 0.86 11.01 -9.41
N SER A 23 -0.42 10.81 -9.14
CA SER A 23 -1.30 11.80 -8.54
C SER A 23 -0.72 11.98 -7.14
N THR A 24 0.27 12.87 -7.03
CA THR A 24 0.61 13.50 -5.77
C THR A 24 -0.59 14.38 -5.45
N THR A 25 -1.62 13.75 -4.87
CA THR A 25 -2.81 14.44 -4.40
C THR A 25 -2.36 15.32 -3.24
N THR A 26 -2.02 16.57 -3.54
CA THR A 26 -1.88 17.61 -2.54
C THR A 26 -3.29 17.97 -2.09
N THR A 27 -3.82 17.23 -1.11
CA THR A 27 -5.16 17.44 -0.59
C THR A 27 -5.19 18.71 0.25
N THR A 28 -6.02 19.65 -0.17
CA THR A 28 -6.46 20.82 0.59
C THR A 28 -6.99 20.38 1.95
N SER A 29 -6.63 21.10 3.01
CA SER A 29 -6.85 20.78 4.43
C SER A 29 -8.33 20.64 4.85
N ALA A 30 -8.98 19.56 4.43
CA ALA A 30 -10.02 18.91 5.21
C ALA A 30 -9.32 17.89 6.12
N ALA A 31 -9.78 17.74 7.37
CA ALA A 31 -9.23 16.73 8.26
C ALA A 31 -9.44 15.34 7.64
N TYR A 32 -8.37 14.74 7.10
CA TYR A 32 -8.41 13.39 6.56
C TYR A 32 -8.57 12.40 7.71
N THR A 33 -9.65 11.62 7.67
CA THR A 33 -9.90 10.55 8.63
C THR A 33 -9.98 9.24 7.83
N PRO A 34 -8.97 8.37 7.93
CA PRO A 34 -8.97 7.12 7.18
C PRO A 34 -10.10 6.22 7.65
N THR A 35 -10.72 5.51 6.71
CA THR A 35 -11.67 4.45 7.03
C THR A 35 -10.95 3.25 7.65
N HIS A 36 -11.69 2.37 8.32
CA HIS A 36 -11.11 1.12 8.84
C HIS A 36 -10.50 0.25 7.73
N GLU A 37 -11.08 0.25 6.53
CA GLU A 37 -10.56 -0.53 5.40
C GLU A 37 -9.26 0.08 4.85
N GLU A 38 -9.19 1.40 4.68
CA GLU A 38 -7.95 2.08 4.28
C GLU A 38 -6.83 1.83 5.29
N ALA A 39 -7.15 1.97 6.58
CA ALA A 39 -6.20 1.71 7.66
C ALA A 39 -5.71 0.25 7.65
N ALA A 40 -6.60 -0.72 7.44
CA ALA A 40 -6.23 -2.12 7.34
C ALA A 40 -5.31 -2.36 6.14
N LEU A 41 -5.60 -1.75 4.99
CA LEU A 41 -4.79 -1.85 3.79
C LEU A 41 -3.38 -1.28 4.01
N TRP A 42 -3.27 -0.11 4.64
CA TRP A 42 -1.99 0.55 4.90
C TRP A 42 -1.09 -0.28 5.82
N LEU A 43 -1.66 -0.80 6.91
CA LEU A 43 -0.95 -1.67 7.85
C LEU A 43 -0.52 -2.99 7.19
N THR A 44 -1.40 -3.57 6.39
CA THR A 44 -1.12 -4.84 5.69
C THR A 44 0.00 -4.68 4.70
N ASN A 45 -0.04 -3.62 3.87
CA ASN A 45 1.03 -3.33 2.93
C ASN A 45 2.35 -3.08 3.65
N ALA A 46 2.36 -2.21 4.67
CA ALA A 46 3.57 -1.92 5.43
C ALA A 46 4.20 -3.19 6.02
N ARG A 47 3.37 -4.10 6.55
CA ARG A 47 3.86 -5.35 7.14
C ARG A 47 4.36 -6.33 6.09
N CYS A 48 3.65 -6.50 4.98
CA CYS A 48 4.06 -7.44 3.93
C CYS A 48 5.25 -6.94 3.11
N ASP A 49 5.39 -5.63 2.93
CA ASP A 49 6.58 -5.03 2.34
C ASP A 49 7.78 -5.26 3.26
N ARG A 50 7.61 -5.08 4.57
CA ARG A 50 8.66 -5.39 5.55
C ARG A 50 9.02 -6.88 5.59
N ALA A 51 8.03 -7.76 5.53
CA ALA A 51 8.23 -9.21 5.46
C ALA A 51 9.04 -9.59 4.20
N ALA A 52 8.75 -8.97 3.06
CA ALA A 52 9.50 -9.20 1.83
C ALA A 52 10.96 -8.73 1.96
N GLU A 53 11.19 -7.55 2.54
CA GLU A 53 12.55 -7.04 2.81
C GLU A 53 13.33 -7.92 3.80
N CYS A 54 12.62 -8.60 4.71
CA CYS A 54 13.21 -9.52 5.68
C CYS A 54 13.35 -10.95 5.19
N PHE A 55 12.96 -11.24 3.94
CA PHE A 55 12.95 -12.60 3.38
C PHE A 55 12.03 -13.57 4.14
N ASP A 56 11.00 -13.02 4.80
CA ASP A 56 9.92 -13.79 5.44
C ASP A 56 8.89 -14.28 4.39
N VAL A 57 8.86 -13.64 3.21
CA VAL A 57 8.11 -14.13 2.05
C VAL A 57 8.94 -15.23 1.36
N GLY A 58 8.35 -16.41 1.23
CA GLY A 58 8.96 -17.67 0.84
C GLY A 58 9.32 -18.57 2.02
N THR A 59 9.28 -18.07 3.26
CA THR A 59 9.62 -18.82 4.48
C THR A 59 8.43 -18.93 5.43
N ASP A 60 7.91 -17.79 5.87
CA ASP A 60 6.75 -17.68 6.77
C ASP A 60 5.43 -17.47 6.01
N TYR A 61 5.49 -16.90 4.81
CA TYR A 61 4.38 -16.82 3.87
C TYR A 61 4.83 -17.44 2.55
N ALA A 62 4.03 -18.28 1.90
CA ALA A 62 4.38 -18.87 0.60
C ALA A 62 4.67 -17.78 -0.44
N ASP A 63 3.89 -16.70 -0.42
CA ASP A 63 4.09 -15.53 -1.26
C ASP A 63 3.51 -14.25 -0.62
N ARG A 64 3.66 -13.12 -1.32
CA ARG A 64 3.13 -11.82 -0.87
C ARG A 64 1.60 -11.81 -0.80
N ALA A 65 0.91 -12.59 -1.62
CA ALA A 65 -0.55 -12.67 -1.60
C ALA A 65 -1.04 -13.39 -0.35
N GLU A 66 -0.36 -14.48 0.06
CA GLU A 66 -0.63 -15.15 1.34
C GLU A 66 -0.37 -14.20 2.52
N CYS A 67 0.75 -13.48 2.54
CA CYS A 67 1.01 -12.46 3.56
C CYS A 67 -0.15 -11.45 3.63
N THR A 68 -0.56 -10.92 2.48
CA THR A 68 -1.64 -9.93 2.40
C THR A 68 -2.96 -10.52 2.90
N ALA A 69 -3.25 -11.79 2.61
CA ALA A 69 -4.46 -12.46 3.05
C ALA A 69 -4.47 -12.70 4.57
N VAL A 70 -3.37 -13.18 5.14
CA VAL A 70 -3.22 -13.47 6.58
C VAL A 70 -3.23 -12.17 7.38
N VAL A 71 -2.31 -11.26 7.05
CA VAL A 71 -2.18 -9.97 7.74
C VAL A 71 -3.42 -9.11 7.52
N GLY A 72 -3.95 -9.07 6.29
CA GLY A 72 -5.15 -8.29 5.95
C GLY A 72 -6.42 -8.78 6.64
N ARG A 73 -6.56 -10.09 6.86
CA ARG A 73 -7.67 -10.61 7.69
C ARG A 73 -7.50 -10.15 9.14
N SER A 74 -6.30 -10.31 9.68
CA SER A 74 -5.98 -9.92 11.06
C SER A 74 -6.21 -8.43 11.31
N THR A 75 -5.69 -7.54 10.46
CA THR A 75 -5.83 -6.09 10.60
C THR A 75 -7.29 -5.66 10.53
N ARG A 76 -8.07 -6.21 9.60
CA ARG A 76 -9.51 -5.93 9.49
C ARG A 76 -10.28 -6.41 10.71
N THR A 77 -9.96 -7.58 11.27
CA THR A 77 -10.58 -8.05 12.51
C THR A 77 -10.27 -7.10 13.67
N THR A 78 -9.02 -6.68 13.82
CA THR A 78 -8.61 -5.73 14.87
C THR A 78 -9.27 -4.37 14.72
N LEU A 79 -9.27 -3.80 13.52
CA LEU A 79 -9.87 -2.49 13.25
C LEU A 79 -11.40 -2.53 13.28
N GLY A 80 -12.02 -3.63 12.86
CA GLY A 80 -13.46 -3.82 12.95
C GLY A 80 -13.99 -3.92 14.38
N ALA A 81 -13.12 -4.22 15.36
CA ALA A 81 -13.47 -4.16 16.78
C ALA A 81 -13.52 -2.72 17.34
N CYS A 82 -13.10 -1.73 16.55
CA CYS A 82 -13.11 -0.33 16.95
C CYS A 82 -14.51 0.26 16.89
N ARG A 83 -14.89 0.98 17.95
CA ARG A 83 -16.18 1.66 18.06
C ARG A 83 -16.17 3.11 17.56
N GLY A 84 -15.00 3.65 17.24
CA GLY A 84 -14.81 5.01 16.76
C GLY A 84 -13.91 5.09 15.54
N ASP A 85 -13.62 6.32 15.15
CA ASP A 85 -12.85 6.62 13.95
C ASP A 85 -11.38 6.23 14.08
N VAL A 86 -10.74 5.96 12.94
CA VAL A 86 -9.30 5.73 12.91
C VAL A 86 -8.57 7.06 13.10
N ASN A 87 -7.66 7.11 14.05
CA ASN A 87 -6.76 8.22 14.24
C ASN A 87 -5.65 8.19 13.18
N ALA A 88 -5.71 9.11 12.22
CA ALA A 88 -4.76 9.23 11.12
C ALA A 88 -3.30 9.34 11.59
N ALA A 89 -3.03 10.15 12.62
CA ALA A 89 -1.67 10.37 13.13
C ALA A 89 -1.08 9.11 13.79
N GLU A 90 -1.91 8.37 14.53
CA GLU A 90 -1.51 7.10 15.13
C GLU A 90 -1.32 6.01 14.07
N LEU A 91 -2.15 6.02 13.01
CA LEU A 91 -2.00 5.12 11.86
C LEU A 91 -0.68 5.37 11.13
N GLU A 92 -0.37 6.62 10.79
CA GLU A 92 0.88 6.99 10.13
C GLU A 92 2.09 6.62 10.98
N THR A 93 2.06 6.92 12.28
CA THR A 93 3.11 6.55 13.24
C THR A 93 3.31 5.04 13.29
N CYS A 94 2.22 4.27 13.33
CA CYS A 94 2.26 2.82 13.33
C CYS A 94 2.87 2.27 12.02
N VAL A 95 2.43 2.77 10.86
CA VAL A 95 2.97 2.39 9.54
C VAL A 95 4.46 2.70 9.46
N ALA A 96 4.90 3.89 9.89
CA ALA A 96 6.30 4.26 9.92
C ALA A 96 7.12 3.34 10.83
N ARG A 97 6.58 2.99 12.01
CA ARG A 97 7.23 2.04 12.90
C ARG A 97 7.41 0.68 12.24
N ILE A 98 6.35 0.12 11.62
CA ILE A 98 6.39 -1.18 10.92
C ILE A 98 7.50 -1.19 9.86
N ARG A 99 7.59 -0.12 9.06
CA ARG A 99 8.63 0.01 8.03
C ARG A 99 10.05 0.06 8.60
N GLY A 100 10.22 0.59 9.80
CA GLY A 100 11.52 0.69 10.48
C GLY A 100 11.89 -0.50 11.37
N GLU A 101 11.06 -1.54 11.46
CA GLU A 101 11.30 -2.68 12.36
C GLU A 101 12.55 -3.46 11.91
N PRO A 102 13.45 -3.95 12.78
CA PRO A 102 14.53 -4.87 12.37
C PRO A 102 13.98 -6.19 11.78
N CYS A 103 14.80 -7.02 11.11
CA CYS A 103 14.34 -8.32 10.55
C CYS A 103 14.37 -9.50 11.52
N ASN A 104 14.97 -9.38 12.71
CA ASN A 104 15.15 -10.50 13.64
C ASN A 104 14.18 -10.43 14.82
N HIS A 105 12.87 -10.44 14.58
CA HIS A 105 11.89 -10.46 15.66
C HIS A 105 11.15 -11.80 15.76
N PRO A 106 10.79 -12.23 16.98
CA PRO A 106 9.93 -13.40 17.15
C PRO A 106 8.61 -13.22 16.39
N ARG A 107 8.12 -14.36 15.86
CA ARG A 107 7.11 -14.51 14.80
C ARG A 107 5.70 -14.02 15.13
N ASP A 108 5.48 -13.33 16.25
CA ASP A 108 4.17 -12.80 16.61
C ASP A 108 3.89 -11.50 15.85
N THR A 109 3.60 -11.67 14.55
CA THR A 109 3.10 -10.66 13.62
C THR A 109 1.87 -9.93 14.18
N LEU A 110 1.06 -10.64 14.98
CA LEU A 110 -0.17 -10.16 15.64
C LEU A 110 0.11 -9.24 16.83
N ASP A 111 1.08 -9.55 17.69
CA ASP A 111 1.40 -8.72 18.86
C ASP A 111 1.97 -7.35 18.47
N ARG A 112 2.52 -7.23 17.27
CA ARG A 112 3.12 -5.97 16.78
C ARG A 112 2.11 -5.04 16.12
N ILE A 113 1.08 -5.59 15.47
CA ILE A 113 -0.10 -4.79 15.12
C ILE A 113 -0.87 -4.43 16.40
N ALA A 114 -0.87 -5.30 17.41
CA ALA A 114 -1.31 -4.93 18.75
C ALA A 114 -0.41 -3.88 19.42
N ALA A 115 0.84 -3.67 19.00
CA ALA A 115 1.62 -2.49 19.43
C ALA A 115 1.03 -1.19 18.88
N CYS A 116 0.14 -1.24 17.88
CA CYS A 116 -0.68 -0.12 17.40
C CYS A 116 -2.01 -0.04 18.18
N ARG A 117 -1.92 -0.17 19.51
CA ARG A 117 -3.03 -0.23 20.49
C ARG A 117 -3.94 1.01 20.52
N ARG A 118 -3.59 2.09 19.82
CA ARG A 118 -4.29 3.39 19.87
C ARG A 118 -4.72 3.91 18.50
N LEU A 119 -4.92 3.03 17.53
CA LEU A 119 -5.41 3.42 16.21
C LEU A 119 -6.84 3.95 16.22
N CYS A 120 -7.61 3.67 17.27
CA CYS A 120 -9.02 4.00 17.34
C CYS A 120 -9.28 4.99 18.46
N ARG A 121 -10.05 6.04 18.15
CA ARG A 121 -10.42 7.12 19.07
C ARG A 121 -11.78 6.90 19.70
#